data_AF-A0A6M1YNE6-F1
#
_entry.id   AF-A0A6M1YNE6-F1
#
_cell.length_a   1.000
_cell.length_b   1.000
_cell.length_c   1.000
_cell.angle_alpha   90.00
_cell.angle_beta   90.00
_cell.angle_gamma   90.00
#
_symmetry.space_group_name_H-M   'P 1'
#
loop_
_entity.id
_entity.type
_entity.pdbx_description
1 polymer ?
#
loop_
_entity_poly.entity_id
_entity_poly.type
_entity_poly.pdbx_seq_one_letter_code
_entity_poly.pdbx_strand_id
1 'polypeptide(L)'
;MRNLYKYFILLLFLTFSIKAFSEDNLFKKRLKEAKKGDFVVFEYNKLYSTLSVFEIDTENNSVILEEITIPKESFDKKMSFRNWMEKKANGHTSWTMYEIDLDENKIIDTYSVSRNCFIDLKDQISITAKLLDLDLNKLLDRDRKKIGPPLSSGEVDRRAFWQPMKYIDGKRIKRAKFDV
;
A
#
# COMPACT_ATOMS: atom_id res chain seq x y z
N MET A 1 5.09 -56.18 0.87
CA MET A 1 4.11 -55.07 0.94
C MET A 1 4.07 -54.30 2.28
N ARG A 2 4.48 -54.89 3.42
CA ARG A 2 4.38 -54.25 4.76
C ARG A 2 5.34 -53.09 5.06
N ASN A 3 6.20 -52.70 4.11
CA ASN A 3 7.09 -51.53 4.26
C ASN A 3 6.68 -50.36 3.35
N LEU A 4 5.76 -50.57 2.39
CA LEU A 4 5.38 -49.56 1.41
C LEU A 4 4.53 -48.42 2.04
N TYR A 5 3.66 -48.76 2.99
CA TYR A 5 2.81 -47.78 3.69
C TYR A 5 3.61 -46.83 4.59
N LYS A 6 4.79 -47.25 5.08
CA LYS A 6 5.66 -46.40 5.90
C LYS A 6 6.27 -45.27 5.08
N TYR A 7 6.70 -45.57 3.84
CA TYR A 7 7.17 -44.55 2.90
C TYR A 7 6.03 -43.68 2.39
N PHE A 8 4.82 -44.23 2.22
CA PHE A 8 3.65 -43.45 1.84
C PHE A 8 3.24 -42.41 2.90
N ILE A 9 3.26 -42.78 4.20
CA ILE A 9 2.98 -41.84 5.30
C ILE A 9 4.07 -40.77 5.41
N LEU A 10 5.34 -41.13 5.20
CA LEU A 10 6.45 -40.18 5.18
C LEU A 10 6.32 -39.17 4.01
N LEU A 11 5.91 -39.64 2.83
CA LEU A 11 5.66 -38.80 1.66
C LEU A 11 4.47 -37.86 1.88
N LEU A 12 3.42 -38.33 2.56
CA LEU A 12 2.24 -37.52 2.92
C LEU A 12 2.56 -36.44 3.96
N PHE A 13 3.50 -36.70 4.87
CA PHE A 13 4.01 -35.69 5.81
C PHE A 13 4.91 -34.64 5.11
N LEU A 14 5.74 -35.08 4.16
CA LEU A 14 6.61 -34.19 3.38
C LEU A 14 5.82 -33.25 2.44
N THR A 15 4.68 -33.69 1.90
CA THR A 15 3.82 -32.82 1.06
C THR A 15 2.96 -31.87 1.90
N PHE A 16 2.62 -32.23 3.14
CA PHE A 16 1.84 -31.35 4.03
C PHE A 16 2.66 -30.17 4.59
N SER A 17 3.98 -30.32 4.72
CA SER A 17 4.87 -29.24 5.17
C SER A 17 5.18 -28.18 4.11
N ILE A 18 4.78 -28.37 2.83
CA ILE A 18 5.08 -27.45 1.73
C ILE A 18 3.94 -26.43 1.50
N LYS A 19 2.87 -26.45 2.30
CA LYS A 19 2.06 -25.23 2.49
C LYS A 19 2.81 -24.25 3.40
N ALA A 20 4.03 -23.90 2.97
CA ALA A 20 4.78 -22.81 3.51
C ALA A 20 3.90 -21.56 3.41
N PHE A 21 3.76 -20.91 4.56
CA PHE A 21 3.25 -19.55 4.72
C PHE A 21 3.58 -18.70 3.49
N SER A 22 2.62 -18.51 2.60
CA SER A 22 2.61 -17.31 1.78
C SER A 22 2.28 -16.20 2.77
N GLU A 23 3.30 -15.51 3.27
CA GLU A 23 3.08 -14.33 4.09
C GLU A 23 2.34 -13.33 3.18
N ASP A 24 1.06 -13.07 3.49
CA ASP A 24 0.28 -12.06 2.76
C ASP A 24 1.11 -10.78 2.70
N ASN A 25 1.28 -10.20 1.50
CA ASN A 25 1.95 -8.92 1.33
C ASN A 25 1.45 -7.93 2.40
N LEU A 26 2.36 -7.30 3.14
CA LEU A 26 2.04 -6.36 4.20
C LEU A 26 1.03 -5.29 3.74
N PHE A 27 1.11 -4.84 2.49
CA PHE A 27 0.16 -3.89 1.91
C PHE A 27 -1.25 -4.46 1.80
N LYS A 28 -1.40 -5.67 1.25
CA LYS A 28 -2.68 -6.39 1.16
C LYS A 28 -3.30 -6.61 2.54
N LYS A 29 -2.50 -7.01 3.53
CA LYS A 29 -2.96 -7.15 4.91
C LYS A 29 -3.51 -5.83 5.47
N ARG A 30 -2.79 -4.72 5.22
CA ARG A 30 -3.22 -3.37 5.65
C ARG A 30 -4.50 -2.93 4.94
N LEU A 31 -4.71 -3.28 3.67
CA LEU A 31 -5.95 -3.02 2.95
C LEU A 31 -7.14 -3.78 3.54
N LYS A 32 -6.96 -5.06 3.89
CA LYS A 32 -8.00 -5.86 4.58
C LYS A 32 -8.41 -5.28 5.94
N GLU A 33 -7.49 -4.60 6.62
CA GLU A 33 -7.74 -3.93 7.91
C GLU A 33 -8.24 -2.49 7.77
N ALA A 34 -8.23 -1.93 6.57
CA ALA A 34 -8.63 -0.55 6.32
C ALA A 34 -10.15 -0.36 6.47
N LYS A 35 -10.58 0.89 6.56
CA LYS A 35 -11.99 1.27 6.63
C LYS A 35 -12.34 2.25 5.54
N LYS A 36 -13.62 2.25 5.14
CA LYS A 36 -14.17 3.27 4.24
C LYS A 36 -13.81 4.68 4.74
N GLY A 37 -13.26 5.49 3.84
CA GLY A 37 -12.82 6.85 4.12
C GLY A 37 -11.42 6.98 4.74
N ASP A 38 -10.73 5.87 5.00
CA ASP A 38 -9.28 5.90 5.21
C ASP A 38 -8.60 6.36 3.91
N PHE A 39 -7.60 7.20 4.03
CA PHE A 39 -6.90 7.73 2.88
C PHE A 39 -5.44 8.06 3.20
N VAL A 40 -4.64 8.09 2.16
CA VAL A 40 -3.26 8.56 2.17
C VAL A 40 -3.09 9.65 1.12
N VAL A 41 -2.13 10.55 1.35
CA VAL A 41 -1.76 11.60 0.41
C VAL A 41 -0.31 11.40 0.01
N PHE A 42 -0.08 11.30 -1.29
CA PHE A 42 1.24 11.25 -1.89
C PHE A 42 1.58 12.62 -2.46
N GLU A 43 2.82 13.04 -2.21
CA GLU A 43 3.40 14.22 -2.82
C GLU A 43 4.49 13.78 -3.79
N TYR A 44 4.29 14.00 -5.10
CA TYR A 44 5.26 13.64 -6.13
C TYR A 44 5.43 14.78 -7.14
N ASN A 45 6.67 15.27 -7.31
CA ASN A 45 6.99 16.39 -8.19
C ASN A 45 6.12 17.64 -7.95
N LYS A 46 5.25 17.99 -8.90
CA LYS A 46 4.32 19.13 -8.84
C LYS A 46 2.87 18.69 -8.62
N LEU A 47 2.65 17.45 -8.18
CA LEU A 47 1.33 16.87 -7.96
C LEU A 47 1.12 16.46 -6.50
N TYR A 48 -0.13 16.55 -6.07
CA TYR A 48 -0.66 15.79 -4.94
C TYR A 48 -1.59 14.71 -5.49
N SER A 49 -1.48 13.50 -4.95
CA SER A 49 -2.38 12.39 -5.28
C SER A 49 -2.94 11.80 -4.00
N THR A 50 -4.24 11.66 -3.89
CA THR A 50 -4.90 10.96 -2.79
C THR A 50 -5.23 9.54 -3.23
N LEU A 51 -5.10 8.58 -2.32
CA LEU A 51 -5.63 7.23 -2.48
C LEU A 51 -6.50 6.93 -1.26
N SER A 52 -7.79 6.75 -1.48
CA SER A 52 -8.81 6.54 -0.45
C SER A 52 -9.50 5.19 -0.62
N VAL A 53 -9.91 4.58 0.48
CA VAL A 53 -10.80 3.42 0.47
C VAL A 53 -12.22 3.93 0.28
N PHE A 54 -12.78 3.69 -0.90
CA PHE A 54 -14.14 4.09 -1.25
C PHE A 54 -15.16 3.11 -0.66
N GLU A 55 -14.93 1.82 -0.84
CA GLU A 55 -15.79 0.73 -0.36
C GLU A 55 -14.96 -0.53 -0.10
N ILE A 56 -15.41 -1.37 0.82
CA ILE A 56 -14.85 -2.71 1.06
C ILE A 56 -15.98 -3.70 0.87
N ASP A 57 -15.86 -4.59 -0.11
CA ASP A 57 -16.79 -5.67 -0.36
C ASP A 57 -16.29 -6.93 0.35
N THR A 58 -16.89 -7.23 1.50
CA THR A 58 -16.55 -8.43 2.27
C THR A 58 -17.11 -9.71 1.68
N GLU A 59 -18.13 -9.63 0.82
CA GLU A 59 -18.76 -10.82 0.22
C GLU A 59 -17.91 -11.35 -0.93
N ASN A 60 -17.40 -10.45 -1.77
CA ASN A 60 -16.52 -10.79 -2.90
C ASN A 60 -15.03 -10.65 -2.58
N ASN A 61 -14.69 -10.30 -1.33
CA ASN A 61 -13.32 -10.03 -0.90
C ASN A 61 -12.60 -9.04 -1.83
N SER A 62 -13.31 -7.97 -2.21
CA SER A 62 -12.79 -6.92 -3.08
C SER A 62 -12.73 -5.58 -2.34
N VAL A 63 -11.89 -4.67 -2.84
CA VAL A 63 -11.83 -3.29 -2.33
C VAL A 63 -11.94 -2.33 -3.50
N ILE A 64 -12.72 -1.27 -3.30
CA ILE A 64 -12.78 -0.15 -4.24
C ILE A 64 -11.89 0.96 -3.70
N LEU A 65 -10.82 1.26 -4.44
CA LEU A 65 -9.93 2.36 -4.14
C LEU A 65 -10.22 3.53 -5.07
N GLU A 66 -10.25 4.74 -4.51
CA GLU A 66 -10.41 5.98 -5.23
C GLU A 66 -9.07 6.73 -5.25
N GLU A 67 -8.62 7.12 -6.43
CA GLU A 67 -7.42 7.92 -6.63
C GLU A 67 -7.76 9.25 -7.29
N ILE A 68 -7.32 10.36 -6.67
CA ILE A 68 -7.56 11.70 -7.19
C ILE A 68 -6.25 12.49 -7.20
N THR A 69 -5.92 13.09 -8.35
CA THR A 69 -4.68 13.85 -8.54
C THR A 69 -4.95 15.32 -8.85
N ILE A 70 -4.16 16.21 -8.27
CA ILE A 70 -4.23 17.66 -8.47
C ILE A 70 -2.82 18.29 -8.56
N PRO A 71 -2.59 19.27 -9.45
CA PRO A 71 -1.39 20.10 -9.42
C PRO A 71 -1.26 20.87 -8.11
N LYS A 72 -0.06 20.91 -7.52
CA LYS A 72 0.21 21.61 -6.25
C LYS A 72 -0.15 23.09 -6.30
N GLU A 73 0.00 23.71 -7.46
CA GLU A 73 -0.33 25.11 -7.71
C GLU A 73 -1.84 25.36 -7.74
N SER A 74 -2.64 24.34 -8.04
CA SER A 74 -4.11 24.39 -8.05
C SER A 74 -4.73 24.05 -6.70
N PHE A 75 -3.97 23.46 -5.78
CA PHE A 75 -4.46 23.08 -4.45
C PHE A 75 -4.47 24.27 -3.49
N ASP A 76 -5.64 24.58 -2.90
CA ASP A 76 -5.75 25.59 -1.86
C ASP A 76 -5.12 25.10 -0.55
N LYS A 77 -3.95 25.64 -0.21
CA LYS A 77 -3.19 25.29 1.00
C LYS A 77 -3.93 25.58 2.31
N LYS A 78 -5.00 26.37 2.29
CA LYS A 78 -5.86 26.60 3.47
C LYS A 78 -6.89 25.48 3.67
N MET A 79 -7.08 24.61 2.67
CA MET A 79 -8.02 23.49 2.70
C MET A 79 -7.31 22.20 3.12
N SER A 80 -7.99 21.34 3.89
CA SER A 80 -7.51 19.97 4.13
C SER A 80 -7.82 19.08 2.92
N PHE A 81 -7.01 18.04 2.69
CA PHE A 81 -7.27 17.07 1.63
C PHE A 81 -8.64 16.39 1.79
N ARG A 82 -9.04 16.07 3.03
CA ARG A 82 -10.38 15.52 3.30
C ARG A 82 -11.50 16.44 2.81
N ASN A 83 -11.45 17.72 3.20
CA ASN A 83 -12.45 18.70 2.77
C ASN A 83 -12.42 18.92 1.26
N TRP A 84 -11.24 18.85 0.63
CA TRP A 84 -11.10 18.95 -0.82
C TRP A 84 -11.80 17.78 -1.54
N MET A 85 -11.59 16.54 -1.08
CA MET A 85 -12.25 15.36 -1.63
C MET A 85 -13.78 15.44 -1.45
N GLU A 86 -14.27 15.80 -0.26
CA GLU A 86 -15.71 15.98 0.02
C GLU A 86 -16.37 17.05 -0.87
N LYS A 87 -15.61 18.06 -1.30
CA LYS A 87 -16.05 19.10 -2.24
C LYS A 87 -15.85 18.71 -3.71
N LYS A 88 -15.95 17.41 -4.02
CA LYS A 88 -15.78 16.84 -5.36
C LYS A 88 -14.42 17.15 -5.99
N ALA A 89 -13.39 17.28 -5.16
CA ALA A 89 -12.00 17.43 -5.59
C ALA A 89 -11.82 18.47 -6.71
N ASN A 90 -12.33 19.69 -6.52
CA ASN A 90 -12.26 20.73 -7.54
C ASN A 90 -10.81 20.98 -8.00
N GLY A 91 -10.61 21.16 -9.31
CA GLY A 91 -9.30 21.34 -9.92
C GLY A 91 -8.47 20.07 -10.10
N HIS A 92 -9.03 18.88 -9.87
CA HIS A 92 -8.36 17.61 -10.16
C HIS A 92 -8.02 17.49 -11.66
N THR A 93 -6.91 16.82 -11.96
CA THR A 93 -6.49 16.45 -13.32
C THR A 93 -6.74 14.99 -13.64
N SER A 94 -6.96 14.15 -12.63
CA SER A 94 -7.35 12.75 -12.77
C SER A 94 -8.16 12.32 -11.57
N TRP A 95 -9.21 11.55 -11.82
CA TRP A 95 -10.04 10.90 -10.80
C TRP A 95 -10.44 9.51 -11.32
N THR A 96 -9.93 8.49 -10.66
CA THR A 96 -10.06 7.10 -11.07
C THR A 96 -10.47 6.24 -9.88
N MET A 97 -11.34 5.27 -10.10
CA MET A 97 -11.70 4.25 -9.12
C MET A 97 -11.23 2.89 -9.65
N TYR A 98 -10.61 2.11 -8.78
CA TYR A 98 -10.13 0.76 -9.06
C TYR A 98 -10.90 -0.22 -8.18
N GLU A 99 -11.51 -1.22 -8.78
CA GLU A 99 -11.97 -2.39 -8.03
C GLU A 99 -10.87 -3.44 -8.05
N ILE A 100 -10.53 -3.96 -6.88
CA ILE A 100 -9.38 -4.85 -6.70
C ILE A 100 -9.85 -6.12 -6.01
N ASP A 101 -9.59 -7.25 -6.64
CA ASP A 101 -9.72 -8.58 -6.05
C ASP A 101 -8.57 -8.79 -5.06
N LEU A 102 -8.90 -8.94 -3.78
CA LEU A 102 -7.89 -9.14 -2.74
C LEU A 102 -7.41 -10.58 -2.66
N ASP A 103 -8.00 -11.57 -3.32
CA ASP A 103 -7.46 -12.93 -3.38
C ASP A 103 -6.46 -13.05 -4.52
N GLU A 104 -6.83 -12.59 -5.71
CA GLU A 104 -5.99 -12.67 -6.92
C GLU A 104 -4.96 -11.55 -7.02
N ASN A 105 -5.06 -10.49 -6.19
CA ASN A 105 -4.27 -9.26 -6.27
C ASN A 105 -4.39 -8.56 -7.64
N LYS A 106 -5.57 -8.63 -8.27
CA LYS A 106 -5.80 -8.06 -9.60
C LYS A 106 -6.81 -6.93 -9.55
N ILE A 107 -6.61 -5.96 -10.43
CA ILE A 107 -7.66 -5.00 -10.74
C ILE A 107 -8.74 -5.74 -11.55
N ILE A 108 -9.97 -5.76 -11.03
CA ILE A 108 -11.15 -6.30 -11.70
C ILE A 108 -11.62 -5.31 -12.75
N ASP A 109 -11.87 -4.08 -12.31
CA ASP A 109 -12.42 -3.01 -13.14
C ASP A 109 -11.79 -1.66 -12.78
N THR A 110 -11.85 -0.74 -13.75
CA THR A 110 -11.42 0.64 -13.53
C THR A 110 -12.41 1.61 -14.14
N TYR A 111 -12.84 2.58 -13.34
CA TYR A 111 -13.75 3.64 -13.75
C TYR A 111 -13.07 5.01 -13.68
N SER A 112 -13.04 5.74 -14.78
CA SER A 112 -12.60 7.14 -14.78
C SER A 112 -13.77 8.04 -14.48
N VAL A 113 -13.80 8.61 -13.27
CA VAL A 113 -14.82 9.59 -12.88
C VAL A 113 -14.69 10.86 -13.72
N SER A 114 -13.45 11.29 -14.02
CA SER A 114 -13.21 12.48 -14.86
C SER A 114 -13.73 12.32 -16.29
N ARG A 115 -13.72 11.09 -16.84
CA ARG A 115 -14.19 10.81 -18.21
C ARG A 115 -15.59 10.21 -18.26
N ASN A 116 -16.16 9.87 -17.11
CA ASN A 116 -17.44 9.20 -16.95
C ASN A 116 -17.55 7.89 -17.78
N CYS A 117 -16.51 7.05 -17.73
CA CYS A 117 -16.48 5.77 -18.43
C CYS A 117 -15.56 4.74 -17.75
N PHE A 118 -15.82 3.46 -18.03
CA PHE A 118 -14.86 2.39 -17.74
C PHE A 118 -13.65 2.51 -18.66
N ILE A 119 -12.47 2.25 -18.10
CA ILE A 119 -11.20 2.28 -18.83
C ILE A 119 -10.51 0.93 -18.70
N ASP A 120 -10.02 0.42 -19.83
CA ASP A 120 -9.20 -0.79 -19.84
C ASP A 120 -7.74 -0.40 -19.57
N LEU A 121 -7.20 -0.85 -18.43
CA LEU A 121 -5.83 -0.60 -18.02
C LEU A 121 -4.87 -1.76 -18.33
N LYS A 122 -5.24 -2.73 -19.18
CA LYS A 122 -4.40 -3.91 -19.50
C LYS A 122 -2.94 -3.59 -19.84
N ASP A 123 -2.66 -2.45 -20.46
CA ASP A 123 -1.29 -2.02 -20.79
C ASP A 123 -0.73 -0.90 -19.90
N GLN A 124 -1.53 -0.35 -18.98
CA GLN A 124 -1.13 0.71 -18.07
C GLN A 124 -1.00 0.17 -16.65
N ILE A 125 0.25 -0.04 -16.22
CA ILE A 125 0.49 -0.48 -14.86
C ILE A 125 0.21 0.67 -13.90
N SER A 126 -0.98 0.65 -13.28
CA SER A 126 -1.31 1.54 -12.17
C SER A 126 -0.29 1.33 -11.04
N ILE A 127 0.16 2.43 -10.41
CA ILE A 127 1.02 2.35 -9.21
C ILE A 127 0.33 1.52 -8.14
N THR A 128 -0.99 1.67 -8.00
CA THR A 128 -1.81 0.90 -7.06
C THR A 128 -1.73 -0.60 -7.34
N ALA A 129 -1.81 -1.01 -8.61
CA ALA A 129 -1.63 -2.42 -8.99
C ALA A 129 -0.24 -2.93 -8.60
N LYS A 130 0.83 -2.17 -8.90
CA LYS A 130 2.19 -2.56 -8.51
C LYS A 130 2.33 -2.73 -7.01
N LEU A 131 1.74 -1.85 -6.20
CA LEU A 131 1.84 -1.92 -4.74
C LEU A 131 1.24 -3.21 -4.17
N LEU A 132 0.23 -3.80 -4.82
CA LEU A 132 -0.35 -5.09 -4.43
C LEU A 132 0.62 -6.26 -4.64
N ASP A 133 1.49 -6.16 -5.64
CA ASP A 133 2.44 -7.21 -6.01
C ASP A 133 3.83 -7.04 -5.34
N LEU A 134 4.10 -5.90 -4.70
CA LEU A 134 5.39 -5.66 -4.08
C LEU A 134 5.59 -6.54 -2.85
N ASP A 135 6.65 -7.33 -2.85
CA ASP A 135 7.07 -8.08 -1.67
C ASP A 135 7.68 -7.13 -0.62
N LEU A 136 6.89 -6.76 0.39
CA LEU A 136 7.28 -5.83 1.45
C LEU A 136 7.76 -6.61 2.69
N ASN A 137 9.07 -6.79 2.77
CA ASN A 137 9.73 -7.44 3.88
C ASN A 137 10.21 -6.43 4.93
N LYS A 138 10.11 -6.82 6.22
CA LYS A 138 10.61 -6.03 7.33
C LYS A 138 12.15 -5.99 7.32
N LEU A 139 12.72 -4.80 7.47
CA LEU A 139 14.16 -4.60 7.53
C LEU A 139 14.72 -4.97 8.91
N LEU A 140 15.91 -5.58 8.90
CA LEU A 140 16.69 -5.78 10.11
C LEU A 140 17.30 -4.46 10.58
N ASP A 141 17.49 -4.29 11.90
CA ASP A 141 18.03 -3.04 12.46
C ASP A 141 19.41 -2.66 11.89
N ARG A 142 20.20 -3.62 11.42
CA ARG A 142 21.49 -3.36 10.74
C ARG A 142 21.35 -2.72 9.36
N ASP A 143 20.25 -2.98 8.67
CA ASP A 143 19.97 -2.51 7.31
C ASP A 143 19.18 -1.18 7.33
N ARG A 144 18.72 -0.77 8.50
CA ARG A 144 18.00 0.49 8.68
C ARG A 144 18.92 1.69 8.53
N LYS A 145 18.49 2.65 7.71
CA LYS A 145 19.16 3.93 7.55
C LYS A 145 19.29 4.66 8.89
N LYS A 146 20.48 5.19 9.17
CA LYS A 146 20.77 6.04 10.34
C LYS A 146 21.00 7.48 9.92
N ILE A 147 20.81 8.41 10.87
CA ILE A 147 20.95 9.84 10.65
C ILE A 147 22.41 10.26 10.88
N GLY A 148 23.00 10.99 9.93
CA GLY A 148 24.34 11.55 10.03
C GLY A 148 25.40 10.80 9.20
N PRO A 149 26.64 11.32 9.14
CA PRO A 149 27.72 10.74 8.36
C PRO A 149 28.09 9.33 8.84
N PRO A 150 28.67 8.48 7.98
CA PRO A 150 29.22 7.19 8.38
C PRO A 150 30.35 7.39 9.40
N LEU A 151 30.55 6.39 10.26
CA LEU A 151 31.57 6.43 11.30
C LEU A 151 32.96 6.19 10.72
N SER A 152 33.97 6.65 11.47
CA SER A 152 35.35 6.24 11.25
C SER A 152 35.55 4.78 11.67
N SER A 153 36.53 4.11 11.06
CA SER A 153 36.80 2.69 11.34
C SER A 153 37.06 2.45 12.84
N GLY A 154 36.30 1.54 13.46
CA GLY A 154 36.50 1.10 14.85
C GLY A 154 35.57 1.75 15.89
N GLU A 155 34.73 2.72 15.52
CA GLU A 155 33.81 3.37 16.46
C GLU A 155 32.46 2.64 16.58
N VAL A 156 31.88 2.65 17.79
CA VAL A 156 30.53 2.08 18.04
C VAL A 156 29.46 3.03 17.50
N ASP A 157 28.54 2.52 16.68
CA ASP A 157 27.49 3.32 16.06
C ASP A 157 26.35 3.69 17.00
N ARG A 158 26.38 4.92 17.50
CA ARG A 158 25.34 5.51 18.38
C ARG A 158 24.31 6.38 17.65
N ARG A 159 24.36 6.42 16.31
CA ARG A 159 23.44 7.26 15.53
C ARG A 159 22.01 6.75 15.64
N ALA A 160 21.07 7.69 15.71
CA ALA A 160 19.65 7.35 15.70
C ALA A 160 19.22 6.81 14.33
N PHE A 161 18.26 5.87 14.33
CA PHE A 161 17.60 5.43 13.11
C PHE A 161 16.82 6.59 12.46
N TRP A 162 16.93 6.69 11.14
CA TRP A 162 16.08 7.58 10.37
C TRP A 162 14.63 7.07 10.43
N GLN A 163 13.69 7.98 10.63
CA GLN A 163 12.26 7.69 10.62
C GLN A 163 11.55 8.70 9.70
N PRO A 164 10.60 8.24 8.87
CA PRO A 164 9.82 9.14 8.05
C PRO A 164 8.93 10.04 8.92
N MET A 165 8.52 11.19 8.37
CA MET A 165 7.55 12.05 9.04
C MET A 165 6.14 11.47 8.87
N LYS A 166 5.34 11.43 9.94
CA LYS A 166 3.92 11.11 9.88
C LYS A 166 3.09 12.38 10.05
N TYR A 167 2.07 12.54 9.20
CA TYR A 167 1.06 13.58 9.31
C TYR A 167 -0.31 12.93 9.41
N ILE A 168 -1.20 13.50 10.22
CA ILE A 168 -2.62 13.16 10.28
C ILE A 168 -3.38 14.48 10.17
N ASP A 169 -4.20 14.63 9.14
CA ASP A 169 -4.94 15.87 8.84
C ASP A 169 -4.07 17.14 8.94
N GLY A 170 -2.90 17.10 8.31
CA GLY A 170 -1.92 18.20 8.31
C GLY A 170 -1.14 18.38 9.61
N LYS A 171 -1.46 17.66 10.69
CA LYS A 171 -0.74 17.73 11.97
C LYS A 171 0.38 16.69 12.00
N ARG A 172 1.61 17.15 12.22
CA ARG A 172 2.78 16.27 12.37
C ARG A 172 2.72 15.49 13.67
N ILE A 173 2.85 14.17 13.59
CA ILE A 173 2.97 13.29 14.75
C ILE A 173 4.44 13.20 15.17
N LYS A 174 4.76 13.69 16.38
CA LYS A 174 6.12 13.60 16.92
C LYS A 174 6.43 12.14 17.28
N ARG A 175 7.66 11.70 16.95
CA ARG A 175 8.17 10.35 17.27
C ARG A 175 7.25 9.22 16.78
N ALA A 176 6.69 9.37 15.58
CA ALA A 176 5.87 8.33 14.97
C ALA A 176 6.70 7.05 14.82
N LYS A 177 6.16 5.93 15.31
CA LYS A 177 6.77 4.61 15.12
C LYS A 177 6.25 4.00 13.83
N PHE A 178 7.15 3.38 13.10
CA PHE A 178 6.85 2.64 11.86
C PHE A 178 7.43 1.24 12.00
N ASP A 179 6.65 0.27 11.52
CA ASP A 179 7.19 -1.04 11.19
C ASP A 179 7.95 -0.87 9.87
N VAL A 180 9.28 -0.97 9.95
CA VAL A 180 10.22 -0.82 8.84
C VAL A 180 10.94 -2.13 8.69
#